data_AF-A0A7Y2VM58-F1
#
_entry.id   AF-A0A7Y2VM58-F1
#
_cell.length_a   1.000
_cell.length_b   1.000
_cell.length_c   1.000
_cell.angle_alpha   90.00
_cell.angle_beta   90.00
_cell.angle_gamma   90.00
#
_symmetry.space_group_name_H-M   'P 1'
#
loop_
_entity.id
_entity.type
_entity.pdbx_description
1 polymer ?
#
loop_
_entity_poly.entity_id
_entity_poly.type
_entity_poly.pdbx_seq_one_letter_code
_entity_poly.pdbx_strand_id
1 'polypeptide(L)'
;VLVIGKAGSAEPGAVDGIRERAKELNPDAAVCTADLELVVDQPERMTGQRVLVIEDGPTVTHGGMPFGAGTVAAQRHGATPVDPRPYAVGTIRDTFEAYPHLEKVLPAMGYSEEQRDALAQTINACCAAEDVSCVVDASPARLDRMLELDVPLLRVAYRFRQLDGEPLEQRVLALL
;
A
#
# COMPACT_ATOMS: atom_id res chain seq x y z
N VAL A 1 15.98 -21.89 -3.54
CA VAL A 1 16.37 -20.62 -2.90
C VAL A 1 15.31 -20.27 -1.86
N LEU A 2 15.71 -19.77 -0.69
CA LEU A 2 14.83 -19.32 0.38
C LEU A 2 15.01 -17.81 0.56
N VAL A 3 13.90 -17.07 0.59
CA VAL A 3 13.91 -15.61 0.71
C VAL A 3 13.27 -15.23 2.05
N ILE A 4 14.03 -14.58 2.92
CA ILE A 4 13.55 -14.03 4.19
C ILE A 4 13.14 -12.58 3.93
N GLY A 5 11.84 -12.33 3.79
CA GLY A 5 11.30 -10.99 3.51
C GLY A 5 11.09 -10.12 4.76
N LYS A 6 10.87 -8.81 4.55
CA LYS A 6 10.67 -7.79 5.61
C LYS A 6 11.78 -7.77 6.68
N ALA A 7 13.00 -8.17 6.30
CA ALA A 7 14.09 -8.33 7.25
C ALA A 7 14.47 -7.02 7.96
N GLY A 8 14.28 -5.86 7.32
CA GLY A 8 14.54 -4.55 7.93
C GLY A 8 13.55 -4.15 9.02
N SER A 9 12.39 -4.81 9.11
CA SER A 9 11.37 -4.59 10.16
C SER A 9 11.34 -5.70 11.21
N ALA A 10 12.28 -6.65 11.14
CA ALA A 10 12.33 -7.79 12.04
C ALA A 10 12.92 -7.42 13.40
N GLU A 11 12.46 -8.09 14.46
CA GLU A 11 13.09 -7.97 15.78
C GLU A 11 14.53 -8.48 15.77
N PRO A 12 15.42 -7.94 16.64
CA PRO A 12 16.80 -8.41 16.74
C PRO A 12 16.87 -9.94 16.93
N GLY A 13 17.69 -10.61 16.10
CA GLY A 13 17.87 -12.06 16.13
C GLY A 13 16.77 -12.90 15.47
N ALA A 14 15.63 -12.32 15.07
CA ALA A 14 14.57 -13.05 14.38
C ALA A 14 15.03 -13.60 13.02
N VAL A 15 15.79 -12.80 12.26
CA VAL A 15 16.36 -13.19 10.96
C VAL A 15 17.36 -14.34 11.14
N ASP A 16 18.23 -14.26 12.15
CA ASP A 16 19.24 -15.28 12.42
C ASP A 16 18.60 -16.62 12.79
N GLY A 17 17.58 -16.61 13.65
CA GLY A 17 16.82 -17.81 13.99
C GLY A 17 16.11 -18.45 12.79
N ILE A 18 15.67 -17.66 11.81
CA ILE A 18 15.12 -18.20 10.55
C ILE A 18 16.23 -18.80 9.70
N ARG A 19 17.41 -18.16 9.62
CA ARG A 19 18.57 -18.69 8.87
C ARG A 19 19.06 -20.02 9.41
N GLU A 20 19.16 -20.15 10.72
CA GLU A 20 19.57 -21.39 11.39
C GLU A 20 18.62 -22.53 11.03
N ARG A 21 17.31 -22.33 11.22
CA ARG A 21 16.27 -23.31 10.87
C ARG A 21 16.25 -23.64 9.38
N ALA A 22 16.42 -22.65 8.51
CA ALA A 22 16.49 -22.85 7.07
C ALA A 22 17.64 -23.80 6.70
N LYS A 23 18.82 -23.63 7.31
CA LYS A 23 19.99 -24.47 7.10
C LYS A 23 19.79 -25.89 7.64
N GLU A 24 19.12 -26.05 8.78
CA GLU A 24 18.79 -27.37 9.34
C GLU A 24 17.82 -28.15 8.44
N LEU A 25 16.79 -27.47 7.92
CA LEU A 25 15.74 -28.10 7.12
C LEU A 25 16.16 -28.37 5.68
N ASN A 26 16.98 -27.48 5.09
CA ASN A 26 17.46 -27.63 3.72
C ASN A 26 18.86 -27.03 3.57
N PRO A 27 19.91 -27.81 3.87
CA PRO A 27 21.30 -27.34 3.81
C PRO A 27 21.75 -26.82 2.44
N ASP A 28 21.12 -27.29 1.35
CA ASP A 28 21.50 -26.95 -0.03
C ASP A 28 20.77 -25.69 -0.54
N ALA A 29 19.75 -25.22 0.18
CA ALA A 29 19.04 -24.01 -0.18
C ALA A 29 19.89 -22.78 0.14
N ALA A 30 20.24 -21.99 -0.88
CA ALA A 30 20.75 -20.66 -0.60
C ALA A 30 19.67 -19.78 0.01
N VAL A 31 20.09 -18.97 0.97
CA VAL A 31 19.26 -18.08 1.77
C VAL A 31 19.68 -16.65 1.51
N CYS A 32 18.75 -15.81 1.07
CA CYS A 32 18.92 -14.36 1.01
C CYS A 32 17.89 -13.65 1.89
N THR A 33 18.25 -12.48 2.40
CA THR A 33 17.29 -11.57 3.03
C THR A 33 16.88 -10.47 2.07
N ALA A 34 15.66 -10.01 2.27
CA ALA A 34 15.08 -8.94 1.48
C ALA A 34 14.16 -8.08 2.33
N ASP A 35 13.94 -6.87 1.84
CA ASP A 35 12.97 -5.93 2.37
C ASP A 35 11.99 -5.47 1.30
N LEU A 36 10.92 -4.82 1.76
CA LEU A 36 9.93 -4.18 0.91
C LEU A 36 9.97 -2.67 1.15
N GLU A 37 10.60 -1.95 0.23
CA GLU A 37 10.72 -0.51 0.32
C GLU A 37 9.48 0.17 -0.26
N LEU A 38 8.96 1.16 0.45
CA LEU A 38 7.92 2.03 -0.10
C LEU A 38 8.55 3.01 -1.09
N VAL A 39 8.11 2.94 -2.34
CA VAL A 39 8.47 3.88 -3.39
C VAL A 39 7.23 4.70 -3.71
N VAL A 40 7.42 6.01 -3.79
CA VAL A 40 6.37 6.99 -4.08
C VAL A 40 6.76 7.73 -5.35
N ASP A 41 5.82 7.87 -6.28
CA ASP A 41 6.01 8.72 -7.45
C ASP A 41 5.79 10.20 -7.07
N GLN A 42 6.69 11.09 -7.49
CA GLN A 42 6.64 12.54 -7.23
C GLN A 42 6.31 12.93 -5.76
N PRO A 43 7.03 12.40 -4.74
CA PRO A 43 6.70 12.60 -3.33
C PRO A 43 6.70 14.07 -2.87
N GLU A 44 7.38 14.95 -3.59
CA GLU A 44 7.37 16.38 -3.36
C GLU A 44 5.96 16.99 -3.42
N ARG A 45 5.02 16.40 -4.19
CA ARG A 45 3.65 16.94 -4.32
C ARG A 45 2.79 16.75 -3.08
N MET A 46 3.08 15.75 -2.24
CA MET A 46 2.33 15.53 -0.99
C MET A 46 2.95 16.22 0.22
N THR A 47 4.20 16.71 0.11
CA THR A 47 4.96 17.17 1.28
C THR A 47 4.30 18.37 1.96
N GLY A 48 3.91 18.21 3.23
CA GLY A 48 3.22 19.23 4.01
C GLY A 48 1.79 19.54 3.56
N GLN A 49 1.23 18.76 2.62
CA GLN A 49 -0.08 18.99 2.04
C GLN A 49 -1.16 18.12 2.69
N ARG A 50 -2.43 18.47 2.45
CA ARG A 50 -3.58 17.61 2.70
C ARG A 50 -3.71 16.60 1.57
N VAL A 51 -3.90 15.33 1.92
CA VAL A 51 -3.98 14.22 0.96
C VAL A 51 -5.15 13.31 1.28
N LEU A 52 -5.75 12.73 0.25
CA LEU A 52 -6.66 11.60 0.41
C LEU A 52 -5.87 10.31 0.20
N VAL A 53 -5.87 9.42 1.20
CA VAL A 53 -5.14 8.15 1.13
C VAL A 53 -6.10 7.04 0.72
N ILE A 54 -5.72 6.32 -0.33
CA ILE A 54 -6.38 5.10 -0.76
C ILE A 54 -5.48 3.91 -0.46
N GLU A 55 -6.01 2.92 0.24
CA GLU A 55 -5.27 1.72 0.65
C GLU A 55 -5.75 0.47 -0.08
N ASP A 56 -4.93 -0.58 -0.02
CA ASP A 56 -5.33 -1.91 -0.47
C ASP A 56 -6.61 -2.38 0.26
N GLY A 57 -7.70 -2.49 -0.50
CA GLY A 57 -9.04 -2.80 0.01
C GLY A 57 -9.06 -4.03 0.91
N PRO A 58 -8.61 -5.21 0.46
CA PRO A 58 -8.57 -6.42 1.29
C PRO A 58 -7.79 -6.27 2.59
N THR A 59 -6.63 -5.60 2.57
CA THR A 59 -5.80 -5.37 3.76
C THR A 59 -6.55 -4.58 4.83
N VAL A 60 -7.20 -3.49 4.45
CA VAL A 60 -7.86 -2.61 5.43
C VAL A 60 -9.28 -3.04 5.78
N THR A 61 -9.97 -3.76 4.89
CA THR A 61 -11.32 -4.29 5.16
C THR A 61 -11.25 -5.60 5.93
N HIS A 62 -11.18 -6.72 5.23
CA HIS A 62 -11.21 -8.07 5.79
C HIS A 62 -9.95 -8.42 6.59
N GLY A 63 -8.81 -7.81 6.25
CA GLY A 63 -7.57 -7.90 7.02
C GLY A 63 -7.60 -7.09 8.32
N GLY A 64 -8.59 -6.21 8.52
CA GLY A 64 -8.82 -5.47 9.76
C GLY A 64 -7.78 -4.40 10.08
N MET A 65 -6.88 -4.07 9.15
CA MET A 65 -5.88 -3.02 9.39
C MET A 65 -6.54 -1.63 9.31
N PRO A 66 -6.27 -0.71 10.25
CA PRO A 66 -6.81 0.65 10.20
C PRO A 66 -6.12 1.55 9.16
N PHE A 67 -4.94 1.15 8.69
CA PHE A 67 -4.15 1.87 7.70
C PHE A 67 -3.17 0.93 6.98
N GLY A 68 -2.57 1.38 5.88
CA GLY A 68 -1.61 0.61 5.11
C GLY A 68 -0.42 1.44 4.62
N ALA A 69 0.07 1.07 3.43
CA ALA A 69 1.27 1.63 2.83
C ALA A 69 1.12 3.12 2.48
N GLY A 70 -0.07 3.54 2.04
CA GLY A 70 -0.33 4.92 1.64
C GLY A 70 -0.24 5.88 2.82
N THR A 71 -0.77 5.46 3.97
CA THR A 71 -0.74 6.22 5.21
C THR A 71 0.69 6.35 5.73
N VAL A 72 1.46 5.25 5.71
CA VAL A 72 2.87 5.27 6.09
C VAL A 72 3.67 6.19 5.17
N ALA A 73 3.42 6.16 3.86
CA ALA A 73 4.07 7.05 2.91
C ALA A 73 3.71 8.52 3.17
N ALA A 74 2.42 8.84 3.32
CA ALA A 74 1.95 10.19 3.62
C ALA A 74 2.62 10.76 4.88
N GLN A 75 2.65 9.97 5.97
CA GLN A 75 3.28 10.38 7.22
C GLN A 75 4.80 10.62 7.08
N ARG A 76 5.51 9.73 6.38
CA ARG A 76 6.96 9.88 6.12
C ARG A 76 7.30 11.17 5.37
N HIS A 77 6.39 11.65 4.53
CA HIS A 77 6.53 12.90 3.79
C HIS A 77 5.85 14.10 4.46
N GLY A 78 5.36 13.96 5.70
CA GLY A 78 4.71 15.06 6.43
C GLY A 78 3.38 15.52 5.83
N ALA A 79 2.75 14.68 5.01
CA ALA A 79 1.40 14.92 4.50
C ALA A 79 0.34 14.62 5.57
N THR A 80 -0.83 15.23 5.44
CA THR A 80 -1.96 15.06 6.38
C THR A 80 -3.11 14.34 5.68
N PRO A 81 -3.36 13.05 6.00
CA PRO A 81 -4.52 12.31 5.52
C PRO A 81 -5.84 12.95 6.00
N VAL A 82 -6.78 13.16 5.08
CA VAL A 82 -8.13 13.65 5.39
C VAL A 82 -9.12 12.50 5.65
N ASP A 83 -10.23 12.79 6.31
CA ASP A 83 -11.30 11.81 6.57
C ASP A 83 -12.27 11.75 5.36
N PRO A 84 -12.33 10.63 4.61
CA PRO A 84 -13.21 10.51 3.46
C PRO A 84 -14.67 10.21 3.80
N ARG A 85 -14.99 9.78 5.02
CA ARG A 85 -16.31 9.24 5.39
C ARG A 85 -17.47 10.21 5.15
N PRO A 86 -17.35 11.53 5.44
CA PRO A 86 -18.45 12.47 5.20
C PRO A 86 -18.87 12.58 3.74
N TYR A 87 -18.01 12.14 2.81
CA TYR A 87 -18.18 12.27 1.36
C TYR A 87 -18.51 10.94 0.68
N ALA A 88 -18.58 9.85 1.45
CA ALA A 88 -18.82 8.52 0.93
C ALA A 88 -20.24 8.39 0.35
N VAL A 89 -20.32 7.85 -0.86
CA VAL A 89 -21.58 7.62 -1.58
C VAL A 89 -21.69 6.17 -2.07
N GLY A 90 -22.93 5.73 -2.33
CA GLY A 90 -23.22 4.40 -2.85
C GLY A 90 -22.49 3.30 -2.08
N THR A 91 -21.88 2.37 -2.83
CA THR A 91 -21.15 1.22 -2.28
C THR A 91 -19.98 1.59 -1.36
N ILE A 92 -19.42 2.80 -1.46
CA ILE A 92 -18.35 3.26 -0.56
C ILE A 92 -18.91 3.62 0.82
N ARG A 93 -20.09 4.24 0.87
CA ARG A 93 -20.78 4.49 2.15
C ARG A 93 -21.07 3.17 2.86
N ASP A 94 -21.63 2.21 2.12
CA ASP A 94 -21.94 0.87 2.64
C ASP A 94 -20.67 0.17 3.15
N THR A 95 -19.52 0.41 2.49
CA THR A 95 -18.22 -0.10 2.93
C THR A 95 -17.80 0.51 4.27
N PHE A 96 -17.90 1.83 4.46
CA PHE A 96 -17.57 2.45 5.76
C PHE A 96 -18.51 2.01 6.89
N GLU A 97 -19.79 1.77 6.59
CA GLU A 97 -20.74 1.21 7.55
C GLU A 97 -20.36 -0.22 7.97
N ALA A 98 -19.92 -1.04 7.01
CA ALA A 98 -19.47 -2.41 7.26
C ALA A 98 -18.11 -2.50 7.98
N TYR A 99 -17.24 -1.51 7.80
CA TYR A 99 -15.88 -1.47 8.35
C TYR A 99 -15.64 -0.17 9.15
N PRO A 100 -16.27 -0.04 10.34
CA PRO A 100 -16.27 1.21 11.11
C PRO A 100 -14.91 1.60 11.69
N HIS A 101 -13.92 0.70 11.67
CA HIS A 101 -12.55 0.99 12.07
C HIS A 101 -11.76 1.83 11.05
N LEU A 102 -12.29 2.00 9.84
CA LEU A 102 -11.71 2.85 8.81
C LEU A 102 -12.10 4.31 9.08
N GLU A 103 -11.11 5.15 9.40
CA GLU A 103 -11.36 6.56 9.72
C GLU A 103 -10.69 7.54 8.74
N LYS A 104 -9.45 7.26 8.33
CA LYS A 104 -8.62 8.20 7.55
C LYS A 104 -8.10 7.62 6.24
N VAL A 105 -8.65 6.48 5.84
CA VAL A 105 -8.27 5.78 4.61
C VAL A 105 -9.51 5.41 3.85
N LEU A 106 -9.43 5.52 2.53
CA LEU A 106 -10.45 5.06 1.60
C LEU A 106 -10.03 3.69 1.07
N PRO A 107 -10.76 2.60 1.33
CA PRO A 107 -10.43 1.30 0.75
C PRO A 107 -10.61 1.34 -0.78
N ALA A 108 -9.63 0.80 -1.52
CA ALA A 108 -9.75 0.62 -2.96
C ALA A 108 -10.82 -0.44 -3.29
N MET A 109 -12.04 0.02 -3.51
CA MET A 109 -13.15 -0.75 -4.07
C MET A 109 -13.24 -0.48 -5.59
N GLY A 110 -14.01 -1.22 -6.37
CA GLY A 110 -14.13 -0.91 -7.82
C GLY A 110 -14.16 -2.11 -8.76
N TYR A 111 -14.62 -3.26 -8.28
CA TYR A 111 -14.73 -4.46 -9.10
C TYR A 111 -15.81 -4.31 -10.18
N SER A 112 -16.90 -3.59 -9.90
CA SER A 112 -17.97 -3.23 -10.85
C SER A 112 -17.89 -1.76 -11.28
N GLU A 113 -18.60 -1.41 -12.37
CA GLU A 113 -18.76 -0.03 -12.84
C GLU A 113 -19.39 0.87 -11.76
N GLU A 114 -20.48 0.42 -11.14
CA GLU A 114 -21.13 1.12 -10.02
C GLU A 114 -20.17 1.40 -8.86
N GLN A 115 -19.28 0.45 -8.52
CA GLN A 115 -18.28 0.65 -7.47
C GLN A 115 -17.22 1.68 -7.88
N ARG A 116 -16.83 1.72 -9.15
CA ARG A 116 -15.88 2.71 -9.67
C ARG A 116 -16.49 4.11 -9.69
N ASP A 117 -17.74 4.24 -10.10
CA ASP A 117 -18.46 5.52 -10.09
C ASP A 117 -18.61 6.07 -8.67
N ALA A 118 -19.02 5.21 -7.73
CA ALA A 118 -19.10 5.58 -6.32
C ALA A 118 -17.73 5.96 -5.74
N LEU A 119 -16.67 5.25 -6.13
CA LEU A 119 -15.30 5.56 -5.71
C LEU A 119 -14.83 6.91 -6.26
N ALA A 120 -14.97 7.15 -7.57
CA ALA A 120 -14.58 8.41 -8.21
C ALA A 120 -15.37 9.60 -7.64
N GLN A 121 -16.68 9.46 -7.46
CA GLN A 121 -17.51 10.51 -6.89
C GLN A 121 -17.10 10.82 -5.44
N THR A 122 -16.83 9.79 -4.63
CA THR A 122 -16.35 9.97 -3.25
C THR A 122 -15.00 10.71 -3.23
N ILE A 123 -14.06 10.29 -4.09
CA ILE A 123 -12.73 10.90 -4.19
C ILE A 123 -12.86 12.38 -4.56
N ASN A 124 -13.56 12.70 -5.66
CA ASN A 124 -13.65 14.07 -6.15
C ASN A 124 -14.39 14.98 -5.16
N ALA A 125 -15.48 14.50 -4.54
CA ALA A 125 -16.21 15.26 -3.52
C ALA A 125 -15.36 15.56 -2.29
N CYS A 126 -14.64 14.55 -1.77
CA CYS A 126 -13.73 14.72 -0.65
C CYS A 126 -12.61 15.69 -0.99
N CYS A 127 -12.00 15.54 -2.16
CA CYS A 127 -10.87 16.37 -2.55
C CYS A 127 -11.25 17.84 -2.72
N ALA A 128 -12.41 18.12 -3.32
CA ALA A 128 -12.93 19.47 -3.48
C ALA A 128 -13.29 20.12 -2.12
N ALA A 129 -13.88 19.36 -1.20
CA ALA A 129 -14.34 19.89 0.08
C ALA A 129 -13.19 20.11 1.09
N GLU A 130 -12.15 19.26 1.04
CA GLU A 130 -11.05 19.26 1.99
C GLU A 130 -9.77 19.93 1.48
N ASP A 131 -9.83 20.59 0.31
CA ASP A 131 -8.67 21.23 -0.35
C ASP A 131 -7.48 20.24 -0.49
N VAL A 132 -7.78 19.04 -1.01
CA VAL A 132 -6.78 17.97 -1.18
C VAL A 132 -5.91 18.26 -2.39
N SER A 133 -4.60 18.30 -2.15
CA SER A 133 -3.58 18.55 -3.19
C SER A 133 -3.40 17.38 -4.15
N CYS A 134 -3.51 16.14 -3.63
CA CYS A 134 -3.36 14.92 -4.40
C CYS A 134 -3.93 13.70 -3.66
N VAL A 135 -4.27 12.68 -4.43
CA VAL A 135 -4.64 11.35 -3.95
C VAL A 135 -3.40 10.47 -3.88
N VAL A 136 -3.23 9.73 -2.79
CA VAL A 136 -2.15 8.77 -2.58
C VAL A 136 -2.73 7.37 -2.74
N ASP A 137 -2.50 6.74 -3.89
CA ASP A 137 -2.95 5.38 -4.21
C ASP A 137 -1.89 4.35 -3.85
N ALA A 138 -2.12 3.61 -2.76
CA ALA A 138 -1.31 2.48 -2.34
C ALA A 138 -1.94 1.12 -2.68
N SER A 139 -2.99 1.11 -3.50
CA SER A 139 -3.64 -0.12 -3.94
C SER A 139 -2.87 -0.79 -5.07
N PRO A 140 -2.92 -2.12 -5.19
CA PRO A 140 -2.38 -2.84 -6.34
C PRO A 140 -3.21 -2.63 -7.62
N ALA A 141 -4.42 -2.07 -7.50
CA ALA A 141 -5.43 -2.04 -8.55
C ALA A 141 -5.13 -1.08 -9.72
N ARG A 142 -4.13 -0.20 -9.59
CA ARG A 142 -3.80 0.82 -10.62
C ARG A 142 -5.00 1.73 -10.91
N LEU A 143 -5.47 2.45 -9.90
CA LEU A 143 -6.64 3.30 -10.03
C LEU A 143 -6.45 4.41 -11.06
N ASP A 144 -5.21 4.81 -11.32
CA ASP A 144 -4.80 5.69 -12.43
C ASP A 144 -5.25 5.23 -13.82
N ARG A 145 -5.55 3.94 -13.98
CA ARG A 145 -6.03 3.34 -15.23
C ARG A 145 -7.52 3.06 -15.25
N MET A 146 -8.19 3.24 -14.11
CA MET A 146 -9.57 2.83 -13.90
C MET A 146 -10.51 4.00 -13.61
N LEU A 147 -9.98 5.10 -13.10
CA LEU A 147 -10.73 6.26 -12.67
C LEU A 147 -10.19 7.53 -13.36
N GLU A 148 -11.11 8.43 -13.70
CA GLU A 148 -10.79 9.80 -14.07
C GLU A 148 -10.99 10.69 -12.84
N LEU A 149 -9.93 11.36 -12.40
CA LEU A 149 -9.92 12.18 -11.19
C LEU A 149 -9.53 13.62 -11.52
N ASP A 150 -10.12 14.57 -10.82
CA ASP A 150 -9.85 16.00 -11.00
C ASP A 150 -8.54 16.45 -10.34
N VAL A 151 -8.01 15.63 -9.43
CA VAL A 151 -6.77 15.88 -8.69
C VAL A 151 -5.69 14.86 -9.07
N PRO A 152 -4.40 15.24 -8.98
CA PRO A 152 -3.30 14.31 -9.25
C PRO A 152 -3.35 13.07 -8.35
N LEU A 153 -3.05 11.91 -8.94
CA LEU A 153 -2.89 10.64 -8.22
C LEU A 153 -1.42 10.25 -8.18
N LEU A 154 -0.89 10.11 -6.97
CA LEU A 154 0.47 9.64 -6.69
C LEU A 154 0.41 8.17 -6.30
N ARG A 155 1.28 7.37 -6.91
CA ARG A 155 1.34 5.94 -6.65
C ARG A 155 2.33 5.62 -5.55
N VAL A 156 1.91 4.77 -4.62
CA VAL A 156 2.75 4.15 -3.61
C VAL A 156 2.82 2.67 -3.91
N ALA A 157 4.03 2.14 -4.00
CA ALA A 157 4.25 0.72 -4.25
C ALA A 157 5.37 0.18 -3.35
N TYR A 158 5.23 -1.09 -2.98
CA TYR A 158 6.36 -1.83 -2.44
C TYR A 158 7.29 -2.27 -3.56
N ARG A 159 8.58 -1.96 -3.41
CA ARG A 159 9.64 -2.48 -4.24
C ARG A 159 10.46 -3.48 -3.43
N PHE A 160 10.65 -4.66 -4.01
CA PHE A 160 11.56 -5.65 -3.46
C PHE A 160 12.99 -5.10 -3.48
N ARG A 161 13.65 -5.14 -2.33
CA ARG A 161 15.08 -4.86 -2.19
C ARG A 161 15.76 -6.04 -1.54
N GLN A 162 16.62 -6.74 -2.29
CA GLN A 162 17.50 -7.73 -1.70
C GLN A 162 18.57 -7.04 -0.85
N LEU A 163 18.80 -7.56 0.36
CA LEU A 163 19.76 -7.00 1.31
C LEU A 163 21.09 -7.77 1.29
N ASP A 164 21.04 -9.09 1.13
CA ASP A 164 22.21 -9.96 1.14
C ASP A 164 22.03 -11.21 0.26
N GLY A 165 23.05 -12.06 0.23
CA GLY A 165 23.05 -13.32 -0.51
C GLY A 165 23.32 -13.15 -2.01
N GLU A 166 23.36 -14.28 -2.72
CA GLU A 166 23.50 -14.32 -4.18
C GLU A 166 22.31 -13.61 -4.85
N PRO A 167 22.51 -12.80 -5.91
CA PRO A 167 21.43 -12.09 -6.59
C PRO A 167 20.29 -13.04 -6.98
N LEU A 168 19.12 -12.85 -6.37
CA LEU A 168 17.96 -13.74 -6.54
C LEU A 168 17.53 -13.82 -8.00
N GLU A 169 17.55 -12.68 -8.71
CA GLU A 169 17.23 -12.61 -10.13
C GLU A 169 18.12 -13.53 -10.96
N GLN A 170 19.44 -13.47 -10.78
CA GLN A 170 20.39 -14.34 -11.51
C GLN A 170 20.08 -15.81 -11.24
N ARG A 171 19.79 -16.15 -9.98
CA ARG A 171 19.50 -17.53 -9.59
C ARG A 171 18.18 -18.05 -10.13
N VAL A 172 17.15 -17.21 -10.19
CA VAL A 172 15.86 -17.58 -10.79
C VAL A 172 16.00 -17.71 -12.30
N LEU A 173 16.69 -16.79 -12.97
CA LEU A 173 16.92 -16.85 -14.41
C LEU A 173 17.73 -18.09 -14.82
N ALA A 174 18.65 -18.55 -13.99
CA ALA A 174 19.40 -19.79 -14.25
C ALA A 174 18.57 -21.08 -14.17
N LEU A 175 17.32 -21.00 -13.67
CA LEU A 175 16.39 -22.13 -13.60
C LEU A 175 15.39 -22.19 -14.76
N LEU A 176 15.33 -21.14 -15.59
CA LEU A 176 14.49 -21.03 -16.78
C LEU A 176 15.27 -21.48 -18.02
#